data_AF-A0A9X9FSQ0-F1
#
_entry.id   AF-A0A9X9FSQ0-F1
#
_cell.length_a   1.000
_cell.length_b   1.000
_cell.length_c   1.000
_cell.angle_alpha   90.00
_cell.angle_beta   90.00
_cell.angle_gamma   90.00
#
_symmetry.space_group_name_H-M   'P 1'
#
loop_
_entity.id
_entity.type
_entity.pdbx_description
1 polymer ?
#
loop_
_entity_poly.entity_id
_entity_poly.type
_entity_poly.pdbx_seq_one_letter_code
_entity_poly.pdbx_strand_id
1 'polypeptide(L)'
;MIHSTSNTAASSAPEAGFHAFGNSRMLQELQAKVEDAKRKANNSLHRARSAPGPHVTTNAFFLSLYEEHLRDRESLFSSLRQLDDMRKNARV
;
A
#
# COMPACT_ATOMS: atom_id res chain seq x y z
N MET A 1 -1.53 -6.65 -66.63
CA MET A 1 -0.88 -5.91 -65.53
C MET A 1 -1.50 -6.41 -64.23
N ILE A 2 -0.91 -7.42 -63.55
CA ILE A 2 -0.13 -7.32 -62.28
C ILE A 2 -0.72 -6.32 -61.26
N HIS A 3 -1.05 -6.61 -59.99
CA HIS A 3 -0.51 -7.56 -58.98
C HIS A 3 -1.53 -8.00 -57.91
N SER A 4 -1.26 -9.16 -57.29
CA SER A 4 -1.71 -9.61 -55.95
C SER A 4 -1.27 -8.68 -54.82
N THR A 5 -2.02 -8.66 -53.70
CA THR A 5 -1.57 -8.81 -52.28
C THR A 5 -2.83 -8.90 -51.40
N SER A 6 -3.11 -9.99 -50.67
CA SER A 6 -2.50 -10.48 -49.43
C SER A 6 -2.60 -9.51 -48.24
N ASN A 7 -3.47 -9.92 -47.29
CA ASN A 7 -3.17 -10.01 -45.86
C ASN A 7 -2.89 -8.71 -45.08
N THR A 8 -3.68 -8.43 -44.05
CA THR A 8 -3.15 -8.10 -42.71
C THR A 8 -4.23 -8.41 -41.69
N ALA A 9 -4.07 -9.55 -41.02
CA ALA A 9 -4.60 -9.76 -39.69
C ALA A 9 -4.16 -8.59 -38.80
N ALA A 10 -5.10 -7.70 -38.45
CA ALA A 10 -4.90 -6.77 -37.35
C ALA A 10 -5.05 -7.60 -36.07
N SER A 11 -3.93 -8.20 -35.67
CA SER A 11 -3.68 -8.77 -34.35
C SER A 11 -4.33 -7.90 -33.28
N SER A 12 -5.40 -8.41 -32.68
CA SER A 12 -5.83 -7.97 -31.37
C SER A 12 -4.84 -8.50 -30.33
N ALA A 13 -4.34 -7.60 -29.48
CA ALA A 13 -3.36 -7.77 -28.40
C ALA A 13 -1.87 -7.73 -28.83
N PRO A 14 -1.10 -6.80 -28.21
CA PRO A 14 -0.57 -7.10 -26.89
C PRO A 14 -0.65 -5.91 -25.91
N GLU A 15 -1.86 -5.57 -25.45
CA GLU A 15 -2.03 -4.64 -24.31
C GLU A 15 -1.63 -5.27 -22.96
N ALA A 16 -1.52 -6.60 -22.89
CA ALA A 16 -1.24 -7.33 -21.64
C ALA A 16 0.16 -7.03 -21.05
N GLY A 17 1.11 -6.58 -21.87
CA GLY A 17 2.48 -6.32 -21.42
C GLY A 17 2.62 -5.06 -20.57
N PHE A 18 1.96 -3.96 -20.96
CA PHE A 18 2.17 -2.66 -20.32
C PHE A 18 1.56 -2.60 -18.91
N HIS A 19 0.41 -3.25 -18.71
CA HIS A 19 -0.27 -3.32 -17.41
C HIS A 19 0.45 -4.21 -16.39
N ALA A 20 1.04 -5.33 -16.81
CA ALA A 20 1.71 -6.27 -15.91
C ALA A 20 2.95 -5.66 -15.23
N PHE A 21 3.77 -4.90 -15.98
CA PHE A 21 4.94 -4.21 -15.43
C PHE A 21 4.56 -3.03 -14.53
N GLY A 22 3.53 -2.27 -14.89
CA GLY A 22 2.99 -1.19 -14.05
C GLY A 22 2.46 -1.70 -12.71
N ASN A 23 1.71 -2.80 -12.73
CA ASN A 23 1.14 -3.42 -11.54
C ASN A 23 2.21 -3.97 -10.60
N SER A 24 3.30 -4.56 -11.14
CA SER A 24 4.42 -5.06 -10.33
C SER A 24 5.13 -3.94 -9.57
N ARG A 25 5.40 -2.80 -10.22
CA ARG A 25 6.03 -1.64 -9.58
C ARG A 25 5.11 -1.03 -8.52
N MET A 26 3.83 -0.82 -8.84
CA MET A 26 2.85 -0.30 -7.88
C MET A 26 2.68 -1.23 -6.66
N LEU A 27 2.74 -2.55 -6.87
CA LEU A 27 2.69 -3.53 -5.79
C LEU A 27 3.91 -3.41 -4.86
N GLN A 28 5.12 -3.26 -5.41
CA GLN A 28 6.34 -3.05 -4.62
C GLN A 28 6.28 -1.74 -3.83
N GLU A 29 5.80 -0.66 -4.45
CA GLU A 29 5.63 0.64 -3.79
C GLU A 29 4.61 0.55 -2.64
N LEU A 30 3.50 -0.17 -2.82
CA LEU A 30 2.50 -0.41 -1.78
C LEU A 30 3.06 -1.28 -0.64
N GLN A 31 3.86 -2.31 -0.96
CA GLN A 31 4.54 -3.11 0.07
C GLN A 31 5.51 -2.26 0.89
N ALA A 32 6.31 -1.41 0.24
CA ALA A 32 7.20 -0.48 0.93
C ALA A 32 6.43 0.49 1.83
N LYS A 33 5.29 1.03 1.36
CA LYS A 33 4.39 1.87 2.18
C LYS A 33 3.85 1.14 3.39
N VAL A 34 3.45 -0.12 3.25
CA VAL A 34 2.98 -0.95 4.37
C VAL A 34 4.08 -1.13 5.42
N GLU A 35 5.31 -1.45 5.00
CA GLU A 35 6.43 -1.63 5.94
C GLU A 35 6.83 -0.32 6.63
N ASP A 36 6.78 0.82 5.94
CA ASP A 36 6.99 2.14 6.54
C ASP A 36 5.89 2.47 7.57
N ALA A 37 4.62 2.28 7.19
CA ALA A 37 3.48 2.53 8.09
C ALA A 37 3.52 1.63 9.32
N LYS A 38 3.93 0.36 9.16
CA LYS A 38 4.12 -0.59 10.25
C LYS A 38 5.22 -0.13 11.20
N ARG A 39 6.35 0.35 10.67
CA ARG A 39 7.44 0.90 11.47
C ARG A 39 7.00 2.12 12.25
N LYS A 40 6.27 3.06 11.62
CA LYS A 40 5.70 4.24 12.27
C LYS A 40 4.78 3.87 13.42
N ALA A 41 3.79 3.00 13.17
CA ALA A 41 2.85 2.54 14.19
C ALA A 41 3.53 1.84 15.38
N ASN A 42 4.58 1.04 15.13
CA ASN A 42 5.37 0.40 16.18
C ASN A 42 6.18 1.42 16.99
N ASN A 43 6.80 2.40 16.33
CA ASN A 43 7.58 3.44 16.98
C ASN A 43 6.70 4.35 17.85
N SER A 44 5.53 4.77 17.35
CA SER A 44 4.59 5.57 18.14
C SER A 44 4.02 4.79 19.32
N LEU A 45 3.73 3.49 19.16
CA LEU A 45 3.35 2.63 20.29
C LEU A 45 4.45 2.53 21.34
N HIS A 46 5.70 2.36 20.92
CA HIS A 46 6.84 2.32 21.83
C HIS A 46 6.98 3.64 22.60
N ARG A 47 6.87 4.78 21.91
CA ARG A 47 6.89 6.11 22.55
C ARG A 47 5.76 6.29 23.56
N ALA A 48 4.54 5.90 23.22
CA ALA A 48 3.40 5.96 24.13
C ALA A 48 3.63 5.10 25.39
N ARG A 49 4.19 3.88 25.24
CA ARG A 49 4.50 2.99 26.37
C ARG A 49 5.64 3.50 27.25
N SER A 50 6.60 4.20 26.66
CA SER A 50 7.73 4.81 27.38
C SER A 50 7.38 6.13 28.05
N ALA A 51 6.15 6.63 27.89
CA ALA A 51 5.68 7.82 28.59
C ALA A 51 5.65 7.58 30.12
N PRO A 52 6.04 8.56 30.95
CA PRO A 52 5.95 8.42 32.40
C PRO A 52 4.51 8.16 32.85
N GLY A 53 4.25 7.21 33.75
CA GLY A 53 2.90 6.94 34.25
C GLY A 53 1.85 6.62 33.17
N PRO A 54 2.09 5.66 32.26
CA PRO A 54 1.16 5.33 31.17
C PRO A 54 -0.12 4.64 31.69
N HIS A 55 -0.13 4.21 32.95
CA HIS A 55 -1.29 3.64 33.64
C HIS A 55 -2.23 4.69 34.22
N VAL A 56 -1.82 5.97 34.22
CA VAL A 56 -2.63 7.08 34.73
C VAL A 56 -3.42 7.66 33.56
N THR A 57 -4.72 7.42 33.53
CA THR A 57 -5.62 7.80 32.42
C THR A 57 -5.76 9.32 32.23
N THR A 58 -5.33 10.12 33.21
CA THR A 58 -5.33 11.60 33.14
C THR A 58 -4.00 12.17 32.63
N ASN A 59 -3.03 11.32 32.28
CA ASN A 59 -1.75 11.79 31.77
C ASN A 59 -1.89 12.29 30.31
N ALA A 60 -2.00 13.61 30.17
CA ALA A 60 -2.12 14.28 28.88
C ALA A 60 -0.97 13.93 27.91
N PHE A 61 0.26 13.70 28.40
CA PHE A 61 1.39 13.29 27.55
C PHE A 61 1.18 11.89 26.96
N PHE A 62 0.74 10.93 27.78
CA PHE A 62 0.42 9.59 27.31
C PHE A 62 -0.73 9.64 26.29
N LEU A 63 -1.79 10.40 26.57
CA LEU A 63 -2.94 10.52 25.68
C LEU A 63 -2.54 11.08 24.31
N SER A 64 -1.75 12.16 24.25
CA SER A 64 -1.27 12.71 22.98
C SER A 64 -0.41 11.73 22.18
N LEU A 65 0.48 10.98 22.85
CA LEU A 65 1.31 9.95 22.20
C LEU A 65 0.46 8.75 21.74
N TYR A 66 -0.58 8.41 22.49
CA TYR A 66 -1.48 7.31 22.14
C TYR A 66 -2.39 7.70 20.96
N GLU A 67 -2.87 8.94 20.90
CA GLU A 67 -3.61 9.47 19.74
C GLU A 67 -2.75 9.51 18.47
N GLU A 68 -1.46 9.86 18.59
CA GLU A 68 -0.49 9.73 17.51
C GLU A 68 -0.38 8.28 17.04
N HIS A 69 -0.26 7.33 17.98
CA HIS A 69 -0.25 5.91 17.65
C HIS A 69 -1.53 5.44 16.93
N LEU A 70 -2.72 5.91 17.37
CA LEU A 70 -3.98 5.55 16.72
C LEU A 70 -4.03 6.04 15.27
N ARG A 71 -3.51 7.24 14.98
CA ARG A 71 -3.40 7.78 13.61
C ARG A 71 -2.44 6.96 12.75
N ASP A 72 -1.26 6.62 13.28
CA ASP A 72 -0.31 5.78 12.56
C ASP A 72 -0.86 4.37 12.28
N ARG A 73 -1.61 3.82 13.24
CA ARG A 73 -2.26 2.52 13.10
C ARG A 73 -3.35 2.54 12.03
N GLU A 74 -4.12 3.62 11.94
CA GLU A 74 -5.11 3.78 10.86
C GLU A 74 -4.42 3.89 9.49
N SER A 75 -3.30 4.62 9.41
CA SER A 75 -2.50 4.69 8.17
C SER A 75 -1.96 3.32 7.72
N LEU A 76 -1.52 2.48 8.67
CA LEU A 76 -1.15 1.10 8.40
C LEU A 76 -2.33 0.28 7.84
N PHE A 77 -3.51 0.34 8.48
CA PHE A 77 -4.68 -0.39 7.99
C PHE A 77 -5.15 0.09 6.62
N SER A 78 -5.09 1.39 6.35
CA SER A 78 -5.38 1.95 5.03
C SER A 78 -4.42 1.42 3.97
N SER A 79 -3.12 1.38 4.26
CA SER A 79 -2.11 0.84 3.34
C SER A 79 -2.29 -0.67 3.09
N LEU A 80 -2.65 -1.43 4.12
CA LEU A 80 -2.95 -2.87 3.98
C LEU A 80 -4.19 -3.12 3.11
N ARG A 81 -5.24 -2.30 3.27
CA ARG A 81 -6.44 -2.36 2.42
C ARG A 81 -6.09 -2.10 0.95
N GLN A 82 -5.32 -1.05 0.67
CA GLN A 82 -4.87 -0.75 -0.70
C GLN A 82 -4.05 -1.89 -1.32
N LEU A 83 -3.16 -2.50 -0.53
CA LEU A 83 -2.38 -3.65 -0.98
C LEU A 83 -3.27 -4.87 -1.28
N ASP A 84 -4.28 -5.13 -0.44
CA ASP A 84 -5.22 -6.23 -0.64
C ASP A 84 -6.10 -6.02 -1.88
N ASP A 85 -6.62 -4.80 -2.07
CA ASP A 85 -7.41 -4.43 -3.25
C ASP A 85 -6.58 -4.59 -4.54
N MET A 86 -5.33 -4.14 -4.53
CA MET A 86 -4.41 -4.32 -5.67
C MET A 86 -4.16 -5.81 -5.97
N ARG A 87 -3.96 -6.63 -4.94
CA ARG A 87 -3.75 -8.08 -5.09
C ARG A 87 -4.99 -8.79 -5.62
N LYS A 88 -6.19 -8.36 -5.22
CA LYS A 88 -7.46 -8.88 -5.76
C LYS A 88 -7.61 -8.50 -7.22
N ASN A 89 -7.36 -7.24 -7.58
CA ASN A 89 -7.46 -6.76 -8.96
C ASN A 89 -6.43 -7.40 -9.90
N ALA A 90 -5.25 -7.77 -9.40
CA ALA A 90 -4.24 -8.46 -10.20
C ALA A 90 -4.50 -9.96 -10.41
N ARG A 91 -5.47 -10.55 -9.70
CA ARG A 91 -5.88 -11.97 -9.83
C ARG A 91 -7.09 -12.16 -10.74
N VAL A 92 -7.76 -11.08 -11.13
CA VAL A 92 -8.87 -11.04 -12.09
C VAL A 92 -8.31 -10.78 -13.47
#